data_AF-A0A915LST5-F1
#
_entry.id   AF-A0A915LST5-F1
#
_cell.length_a   1.000
_cell.length_b   1.000
_cell.length_c   1.000
_cell.angle_alpha   90.00
_cell.angle_beta   90.00
_cell.angle_gamma   90.00
#
_symmetry.space_group_name_H-M   'P 1'
#
loop_
_entity.id
_entity.type
_entity.pdbx_description
1 polymer ?
#
loop_
_entity_poly.entity_id
_entity_poly.type
_entity_poly.pdbx_seq_one_letter_code
_entity_poly.pdbx_strand_id
1 'polypeptide(L)'
;MGYQYSEAIVIKEDIGGSVEQGCGDTPKEIKDIQFAVCEKSLCNTKELFDKTLFCLNKVIKEDKFKKAIKQCDRECYVFRDMNGNLEQGCGNCQGKDSNYCYACKKNYCNEEKNVYKKCRLDNNKQSIYCGIKHGEDCYIEIIKNNIAVRGCGRCPSQACLTCNTNMCNLNYDFRTLCISKNGIEKCKETSCYIASVDEGGKGKIQNFTSDNRNVGNTKEY
;
A
#
# COMPACT_ATOMS: atom_id res chain seq x y z
N MET A 1 -49.40 -26.05 7.93
CA MET A 1 -48.91 -24.96 8.78
C MET A 1 -47.39 -24.97 8.70
N GLY A 2 -46.81 -24.13 7.86
CA GLY A 2 -45.36 -23.99 7.75
C GLY A 2 -44.88 -22.98 8.78
N TYR A 3 -44.02 -23.40 9.71
CA TYR A 3 -43.36 -22.48 10.62
C TYR A 3 -42.38 -21.62 9.81
N GLN A 4 -42.69 -20.34 9.68
CA GLN A 4 -41.78 -19.34 9.12
C GLN A 4 -40.76 -19.03 10.23
N TYR A 5 -39.59 -19.67 10.17
CA TYR A 5 -38.49 -19.39 11.09
C TYR A 5 -38.04 -17.95 10.85
N SER A 6 -38.28 -17.06 11.81
CA SER A 6 -37.79 -15.69 11.75
C SER A 6 -36.28 -15.67 12.01
N GLU A 7 -35.59 -15.47 10.90
CA GLU A 7 -34.19 -15.21 10.59
C GLU A 7 -33.40 -14.36 11.60
N ALA A 8 -32.15 -14.79 11.79
CA ALA A 8 -30.97 -14.07 12.31
C ALA A 8 -31.11 -13.28 13.63
N ILE A 9 -30.24 -13.59 14.60
CA ILE A 9 -30.14 -12.82 15.86
C ILE A 9 -28.81 -12.05 15.87
N VAL A 10 -28.88 -10.73 16.05
CA VAL A 10 -27.76 -9.77 15.92
C VAL A 10 -27.14 -9.43 17.27
N ILE A 11 -25.81 -9.37 17.32
CA ILE A 11 -25.04 -8.78 18.42
C ILE A 11 -24.21 -7.63 17.89
N LYS A 12 -24.23 -6.45 18.52
CA LYS A 12 -23.35 -5.31 18.19
C LYS A 12 -22.59 -4.78 19.41
N GLU A 13 -21.42 -4.18 19.20
CA GLU A 13 -20.64 -3.52 20.26
C GLU A 13 -20.48 -2.02 19.97
N ASP A 14 -20.89 -1.15 20.91
CA ASP A 14 -20.77 0.31 20.76
C ASP A 14 -19.35 0.81 21.10
N ILE A 15 -19.05 2.06 20.73
CA ILE A 15 -17.82 2.79 21.12
C ILE A 15 -17.88 3.06 22.63
N GLY A 16 -17.64 2.02 23.44
CA GLY A 16 -17.86 2.03 24.88
C GLY A 16 -17.96 0.63 25.52
N GLY A 17 -18.02 -0.44 24.72
CA GLY A 17 -17.98 -1.83 25.22
C GLY A 17 -19.34 -2.40 25.68
N SER A 18 -20.44 -1.69 25.46
CA SER A 18 -21.80 -2.23 25.66
C SER A 18 -22.19 -3.12 24.49
N VAL A 19 -22.73 -4.30 24.81
CA VAL A 19 -23.24 -5.28 23.84
C VAL A 19 -24.76 -5.16 23.77
N GLU A 20 -25.31 -4.97 22.57
CA GLU A 20 -26.76 -4.99 22.33
C GLU A 20 -27.15 -6.26 21.54
N GLN A 21 -28.27 -6.86 21.92
CA GLN A 21 -28.78 -8.14 21.41
C GLN A 21 -30.20 -7.96 20.86
N GLY A 22 -30.50 -8.48 19.66
CA GLY A 22 -31.84 -8.37 19.07
C GLY A 22 -32.05 -9.25 17.83
N CYS A 23 -33.21 -9.18 17.20
CA CYS A 23 -33.56 -10.00 16.02
C CYS A 23 -33.42 -9.22 14.70
N GLY A 24 -33.16 -9.93 13.60
CA GLY A 24 -33.04 -9.42 12.23
C GLY A 24 -31.68 -9.72 11.58
N ASP A 25 -31.55 -9.44 10.28
CA ASP A 25 -30.29 -9.71 9.54
C ASP A 25 -29.27 -8.57 9.62
N THR A 26 -29.69 -7.36 10.00
CA THR A 26 -28.86 -6.16 10.02
C THR A 26 -29.45 -5.14 11.01
N PRO A 27 -28.63 -4.48 11.86
CA PRO A 27 -29.09 -3.37 12.67
C PRO A 27 -29.61 -2.23 11.79
N LYS A 28 -30.89 -1.83 11.94
CA LYS A 28 -31.54 -0.82 11.08
C LYS A 28 -30.96 0.60 11.23
N GLU A 29 -30.29 0.89 12.34
CA GLU A 29 -29.90 2.27 12.71
C GLU A 29 -28.39 2.53 12.68
N ILE A 30 -27.59 1.67 12.06
CA ILE A 30 -26.16 1.65 12.39
C ILE A 30 -25.26 1.58 11.17
N LYS A 31 -24.55 2.68 10.95
CA LYS A 31 -23.38 2.72 10.07
C LYS A 31 -22.14 2.40 10.91
N ASP A 32 -21.27 1.56 10.38
CA ASP A 32 -19.91 1.30 10.89
C ASP A 32 -19.77 0.57 12.24
N ILE A 33 -20.81 -0.10 12.75
CA ILE A 33 -20.69 -0.97 13.94
C ILE A 33 -20.66 -2.44 13.54
N GLN A 34 -19.78 -3.19 14.18
CA GLN A 34 -19.59 -4.61 13.90
C GLN A 34 -20.72 -5.43 14.51
N PHE A 35 -21.16 -6.46 13.79
CA PHE A 35 -22.17 -7.37 14.28
C PHE A 35 -21.97 -8.83 13.88
N ALA A 36 -22.41 -9.69 14.78
CA ALA A 36 -22.47 -11.14 14.61
C ALA A 36 -23.92 -11.61 14.44
N VAL A 37 -24.12 -12.65 13.65
CA VAL A 37 -25.42 -13.28 13.39
C VAL A 37 -25.35 -14.77 13.67
N CYS A 38 -26.42 -15.33 14.25
CA CYS A 38 -26.56 -16.76 14.46
C CYS A 38 -28.01 -17.25 14.29
N GLU A 39 -28.17 -18.55 14.01
CA GLU A 39 -29.45 -19.17 13.62
C GLU A 39 -30.13 -20.01 14.72
N LYS A 40 -29.41 -20.34 15.81
CA LYS A 40 -29.95 -21.17 16.90
C LYS A 40 -30.73 -20.34 17.92
N SER A 41 -31.66 -20.94 18.65
CA SER A 41 -32.32 -20.25 19.76
C SER A 41 -31.31 -19.82 20.83
N LEU A 42 -31.41 -18.57 21.31
CA LEU A 42 -30.58 -18.02 22.39
C LEU A 42 -29.06 -18.08 22.10
N CYS A 43 -28.65 -18.07 20.82
CA CYS A 43 -27.24 -18.15 20.43
C CYS A 43 -26.48 -16.83 20.48
N ASN A 44 -27.21 -15.71 20.60
CA ASN A 44 -26.70 -14.36 20.51
C ASN A 44 -25.98 -13.91 21.80
N THR A 45 -25.01 -14.67 22.27
CA THR A 45 -24.27 -14.41 23.50
C THR A 45 -23.05 -13.52 23.27
N LYS A 46 -22.61 -12.77 24.28
CA LYS A 46 -21.32 -12.04 24.20
C LYS A 46 -20.16 -12.94 23.77
N GLU A 47 -20.15 -14.19 24.25
CA GLU A 47 -19.16 -15.19 23.86
C GLU A 47 -19.16 -15.49 22.35
N LEU A 48 -20.33 -15.53 21.70
CA LEU A 48 -20.40 -15.65 20.25
C LEU A 48 -19.65 -14.49 19.59
N PHE A 49 -19.96 -13.26 19.98
CA PHE A 49 -19.33 -12.06 19.41
C PHE A 49 -17.81 -12.06 19.63
N ASP A 50 -17.36 -12.32 20.86
CA ASP A 50 -15.93 -12.36 21.20
C ASP A 50 -15.15 -13.41 20.37
N LYS A 51 -15.79 -14.52 20.01
CA LYS A 51 -15.21 -15.60 19.19
C LYS A 51 -15.45 -15.43 17.68
N THR A 52 -16.21 -14.42 17.29
CA THR A 52 -16.58 -14.20 15.89
C THR A 52 -15.38 -13.69 15.10
N LEU A 53 -15.22 -14.19 13.88
CA LEU A 53 -14.19 -13.75 12.96
C LEU A 53 -14.61 -12.46 12.24
N PHE A 54 -13.87 -11.38 12.45
CA PHE A 54 -14.00 -10.13 11.71
C PHE A 54 -12.75 -9.88 10.87
N CYS A 55 -12.94 -9.59 9.59
CA CYS A 55 -11.85 -9.34 8.65
C CYS A 55 -11.74 -7.85 8.31
N LEU A 56 -10.60 -7.45 7.74
CA LEU A 56 -10.52 -6.18 7.01
C LEU A 56 -11.25 -6.33 5.68
N ASN A 57 -12.02 -5.31 5.31
CA ASN A 57 -12.71 -5.21 4.02
C ASN A 57 -12.12 -4.05 3.23
N LYS A 58 -11.68 -4.33 2.00
CA LYS A 58 -11.28 -3.31 1.03
C LYS A 58 -11.71 -3.77 -0.34
N VAL A 59 -12.57 -2.99 -0.97
CA VAL A 59 -12.95 -3.19 -2.37
C VAL A 59 -11.97 -2.42 -3.24
N ILE A 60 -11.69 -2.91 -4.44
CA ILE A 60 -10.71 -2.37 -5.41
C ILE A 60 -10.83 -0.84 -5.62
N LYS A 61 -12.02 -0.25 -5.45
CA LYS A 61 -12.29 1.17 -5.67
C LYS A 61 -12.17 2.06 -4.42
N GLU A 62 -11.87 1.50 -3.24
CA GLU A 62 -11.74 2.27 -2.00
C GLU A 62 -10.27 2.48 -1.63
N ASP A 63 -9.90 3.69 -1.21
CA ASP A 63 -8.52 4.02 -0.84
C ASP A 63 -8.08 3.39 0.48
N LYS A 64 -9.02 3.24 1.42
CA LYS A 64 -8.76 2.73 2.78
C LYS A 64 -9.56 1.46 3.02
N PHE A 65 -8.97 0.52 3.75
CA PHE A 65 -9.72 -0.61 4.28
C PHE A 65 -10.64 -0.14 5.41
N LYS A 66 -11.75 -0.85 5.57
CA LYS A 66 -12.68 -0.71 6.69
C LYS A 66 -12.69 -2.02 7.46
N LYS A 67 -13.03 -1.98 8.74
CA LYS A 67 -13.34 -3.23 9.46
C LYS A 67 -14.64 -3.79 8.89
N ALA A 68 -14.71 -5.09 8.66
CA ALA A 68 -15.95 -5.72 8.25
C ALA A 68 -17.01 -5.47 9.33
N ILE A 69 -18.15 -4.94 8.87
CA ILE A 69 -19.33 -4.69 9.69
C ILE A 69 -19.98 -6.04 10.04
N LYS A 70 -20.04 -6.98 9.10
CA LYS A 70 -20.58 -8.34 9.32
C LYS A 70 -19.47 -9.36 9.55
N GLN A 71 -19.75 -10.38 10.37
CA GLN A 71 -18.89 -11.54 10.58
C GLN A 71 -18.51 -12.30 9.30
N CYS A 72 -17.40 -13.02 9.35
CA CYS A 72 -16.98 -14.01 8.37
C CYS A 72 -17.08 -15.44 8.94
N ASP A 73 -17.44 -16.41 8.10
CA ASP A 73 -17.74 -17.77 8.58
C ASP A 73 -16.50 -18.65 8.81
N ARG A 74 -15.41 -18.40 8.06
CA ARG A 74 -14.25 -19.33 8.03
C ARG A 74 -12.91 -18.63 8.08
N GLU A 75 -12.63 -17.80 7.08
CA GLU A 75 -11.30 -17.24 6.83
C GLU A 75 -11.41 -15.80 6.33
N CYS A 76 -10.39 -15.02 6.66
CA CYS A 76 -10.09 -13.75 6.02
C CYS A 76 -9.11 -13.98 4.89
N TYR A 77 -9.18 -13.16 3.84
CA TYR A 77 -8.13 -13.11 2.84
C TYR A 77 -7.74 -11.67 2.49
N VAL A 78 -6.51 -11.54 2.00
CA VAL A 78 -6.00 -10.37 1.30
C VAL A 78 -5.42 -10.85 -0.02
N PHE A 79 -5.71 -10.14 -1.11
CA PHE A 79 -5.29 -10.49 -2.45
C PHE A 79 -4.82 -9.24 -3.20
N ARG A 80 -3.77 -9.39 -4.00
CA ARG A 80 -3.34 -8.38 -4.96
C ARG A 80 -3.47 -8.90 -6.39
N ASP A 81 -4.23 -8.18 -7.22
CA ASP A 81 -4.46 -8.57 -8.60
C ASP A 81 -3.26 -8.31 -9.53
N MET A 82 -3.42 -8.66 -10.81
CA MET A 82 -2.40 -8.45 -11.84
C MET A 82 -2.05 -6.96 -12.06
N ASN A 83 -2.98 -6.05 -11.83
CA ASN A 83 -2.81 -4.60 -11.97
C ASN A 83 -2.26 -3.93 -10.70
N GLY A 84 -2.11 -4.69 -9.60
CA GLY A 84 -1.62 -4.20 -8.32
C GLY A 84 -2.72 -3.70 -7.38
N ASN A 85 -3.99 -3.87 -7.71
CA ASN A 85 -5.11 -3.53 -6.85
C ASN A 85 -5.20 -4.50 -5.67
N LEU A 86 -5.51 -3.97 -4.49
CA LEU A 86 -5.65 -4.76 -3.27
C LEU A 86 -7.12 -5.02 -2.97
N GLU A 87 -7.45 -6.26 -2.66
CA GLU A 87 -8.76 -6.71 -2.19
C GLU A 87 -8.61 -7.40 -0.83
N GLN A 88 -9.51 -7.11 0.10
CA GLN A 88 -9.53 -7.73 1.43
C GLN A 88 -10.97 -8.08 1.79
N GLY A 89 -11.19 -9.24 2.41
CA GLY A 89 -12.49 -9.59 2.98
C GLY A 89 -12.61 -11.01 3.50
N CYS A 90 -13.85 -11.49 3.63
CA CYS A 90 -14.17 -12.88 3.97
C CYS A 90 -13.89 -13.79 2.77
N GLY A 91 -13.21 -14.92 2.98
CA GLY A 91 -12.93 -15.89 1.93
C GLY A 91 -11.54 -16.50 2.04
N ASN A 92 -11.10 -17.14 0.95
CA ASN A 92 -9.84 -17.85 0.89
C ASN A 92 -9.04 -17.46 -0.37
N CYS A 93 -7.91 -18.15 -0.56
CA CYS A 93 -6.99 -17.95 -1.68
C CYS A 93 -7.15 -18.99 -2.81
N GLN A 94 -8.30 -19.65 -2.91
CA GLN A 94 -8.49 -20.69 -3.93
C GLN A 94 -8.37 -20.11 -5.35
N GLY A 95 -7.52 -20.72 -6.18
CA GLY A 95 -7.27 -20.28 -7.55
C GLY A 95 -6.45 -19.00 -7.68
N LYS A 96 -5.90 -18.46 -6.58
CA LYS A 96 -5.06 -17.26 -6.56
C LYS A 96 -3.59 -17.64 -6.35
N ASP A 97 -2.69 -16.83 -6.90
CA ASP A 97 -1.24 -16.97 -6.65
C ASP A 97 -0.93 -16.76 -5.16
N SER A 98 -0.20 -17.70 -4.56
CA SER A 98 0.12 -17.71 -3.13
C SER A 98 1.04 -16.57 -2.68
N ASN A 99 1.80 -15.95 -3.59
CA ASN A 99 2.61 -14.77 -3.27
C ASN A 99 1.73 -13.52 -3.13
N TYR A 100 0.64 -13.47 -3.90
CA TYR A 100 -0.25 -12.32 -3.93
C TYR A 100 -1.54 -12.54 -3.15
N CYS A 101 -1.73 -13.71 -2.55
CA CYS A 101 -2.87 -14.01 -1.71
C CYS A 101 -2.44 -14.62 -0.38
N TYR A 102 -3.00 -14.11 0.71
CA TYR A 102 -2.82 -14.65 2.06
C TYR A 102 -4.19 -14.84 2.72
N ALA A 103 -4.41 -16.02 3.30
CA ALA A 103 -5.63 -16.36 4.03
C ALA A 103 -5.31 -16.75 5.47
N CYS A 104 -6.21 -16.43 6.40
CA CYS A 104 -5.98 -16.57 7.84
C CYS A 104 -7.28 -16.60 8.65
N LYS A 105 -7.19 -17.05 9.91
CA LYS A 105 -8.36 -17.34 10.80
C LYS A 105 -8.42 -16.49 12.06
N LYS A 106 -7.68 -15.38 12.10
CA LYS A 106 -7.64 -14.47 13.27
C LYS A 106 -8.30 -13.14 12.91
N ASN A 107 -8.86 -12.44 13.89
CA ASN A 107 -9.46 -11.13 13.64
C ASN A 107 -8.46 -10.16 12.99
N TYR A 108 -8.89 -9.52 11.91
CA TYR A 108 -8.14 -8.53 11.12
C TYR A 108 -6.77 -9.00 10.61
N CYS A 109 -6.57 -10.30 10.46
CA CYS A 109 -5.28 -10.87 10.09
C CYS A 109 -4.89 -10.64 8.62
N ASN A 110 -5.83 -10.24 7.77
CA ASN A 110 -5.65 -10.09 6.33
C ASN A 110 -5.04 -8.71 5.97
N GLU A 111 -3.92 -8.35 6.58
CA GLU A 111 -3.21 -7.09 6.31
C GLU A 111 -2.46 -7.09 4.95
N GLU A 112 -2.36 -5.93 4.30
CA GLU A 112 -1.64 -5.76 3.01
C GLU A 112 -0.19 -6.27 3.05
N LYS A 113 0.47 -6.17 4.20
CA LYS A 113 1.87 -6.58 4.38
C LYS A 113 2.11 -8.08 4.19
N ASN A 114 1.04 -8.88 4.25
CA ASN A 114 1.13 -10.34 4.13
C ASN A 114 1.17 -10.83 2.68
N VAL A 115 1.01 -9.94 1.69
CA VAL A 115 1.11 -10.27 0.27
C VAL A 115 2.22 -9.48 -0.40
N TYR A 116 2.70 -10.01 -1.51
CA TYR A 116 3.71 -9.36 -2.33
C TYR A 116 3.14 -8.05 -2.88
N LYS A 117 4.02 -7.06 -3.00
CA LYS A 117 3.76 -5.84 -3.75
C LYS A 117 4.44 -5.92 -5.11
N LYS A 118 4.11 -4.97 -5.97
CA LYS A 118 4.65 -4.86 -7.31
C LYS A 118 5.55 -3.66 -7.43
N CYS A 119 6.65 -3.80 -8.15
CA CYS A 119 7.44 -2.67 -8.65
C CYS A 119 7.38 -2.67 -10.16
N ARG A 120 7.48 -1.47 -10.75
CA ARG A 120 7.66 -1.31 -12.19
C ARG A 120 9.03 -1.86 -12.60
N LEU A 121 9.05 -2.60 -13.70
CA LEU A 121 10.26 -3.04 -14.38
C LEU A 121 10.26 -2.45 -15.79
N ASP A 122 11.35 -1.81 -16.20
CA ASP A 122 11.50 -1.30 -17.56
C ASP A 122 12.26 -2.33 -18.40
N ASN A 123 11.54 -3.04 -19.27
CA ASN A 123 12.09 -3.89 -20.32
C ASN A 123 11.40 -3.57 -21.64
N ASN A 124 12.17 -3.50 -22.73
CA ASN A 124 11.85 -2.98 -24.07
C ASN A 124 10.56 -3.54 -24.75
N LYS A 125 9.37 -3.22 -24.19
CA LYS A 125 7.99 -3.51 -24.63
C LYS A 125 7.25 -4.57 -23.79
N GLN A 126 6.89 -4.24 -22.55
CA GLN A 126 5.54 -4.35 -21.98
C GLN A 126 5.55 -3.75 -20.57
N SER A 127 4.38 -3.46 -19.98
CA SER A 127 4.28 -3.16 -18.54
C SER A 127 4.58 -4.42 -17.73
N ILE A 128 5.86 -4.74 -17.56
CA ILE A 128 6.30 -5.85 -16.72
C ILE A 128 6.41 -5.34 -15.29
N TYR A 129 5.84 -6.12 -14.36
CA TYR A 129 5.99 -5.89 -12.94
C TYR A 129 6.78 -7.04 -12.36
N CYS A 130 7.67 -6.73 -11.43
CA CYS A 130 8.30 -7.73 -10.57
C CYS A 130 7.58 -7.75 -9.22
N GLY A 131 7.33 -8.96 -8.72
CA GLY A 131 6.72 -9.19 -7.42
C GLY A 131 7.77 -9.35 -6.34
N ILE A 132 7.65 -8.59 -5.25
CA ILE A 132 8.53 -8.71 -4.08
C ILE A 132 7.73 -8.66 -2.79
N LYS A 133 8.31 -9.18 -1.71
CA LYS A 133 7.73 -9.09 -0.37
C LYS A 133 7.43 -7.62 -0.03
N HIS A 134 6.38 -7.38 0.74
CA HIS A 134 5.87 -6.02 1.01
C HIS A 134 6.95 -5.04 1.53
N GLY A 135 7.85 -5.50 2.40
CA GLY A 135 8.90 -4.67 3.00
C GLY A 135 10.17 -4.48 2.16
N GLU A 136 10.29 -5.15 1.00
CA GLU A 136 11.46 -5.04 0.12
C GLU A 136 11.36 -3.79 -0.75
N ASP A 137 12.47 -3.24 -1.22
CA ASP A 137 12.45 -1.98 -1.97
C ASP A 137 12.09 -2.15 -3.45
N CYS A 138 11.43 -1.15 -4.02
CA CYS A 138 11.47 -0.86 -5.46
C CYS A 138 12.57 0.17 -5.69
N TYR A 139 13.25 0.11 -6.83
CA TYR A 139 14.28 1.10 -7.16
C TYR A 139 14.02 1.81 -8.48
N ILE A 140 14.66 2.97 -8.61
CA ILE A 140 14.86 3.75 -9.83
C ILE A 140 16.33 4.11 -9.89
N GLU A 141 16.99 3.79 -10.99
CA GLU A 141 18.40 4.08 -11.23
C GLU A 141 18.53 4.98 -12.46
N ILE A 142 19.42 5.97 -12.38
CA ILE A 142 19.83 6.78 -13.52
C ILE A 142 21.08 6.17 -14.13
N ILE A 143 20.94 5.64 -15.34
CA ILE A 143 22.05 5.11 -16.12
C ILE A 143 22.59 6.19 -17.07
N LYS A 144 23.62 5.84 -17.86
CA LYS A 144 24.24 6.75 -18.83
C LYS A 144 23.18 7.42 -19.72
N ASN A 145 23.41 8.69 -20.03
CA ASN A 145 22.51 9.57 -20.80
C ASN A 145 21.20 9.97 -20.09
N ASN A 146 21.20 10.02 -18.75
CA ASN A 146 20.04 10.44 -17.94
C ASN A 146 18.78 9.58 -18.18
N ILE A 147 18.98 8.31 -18.54
CA ILE A 147 17.88 7.36 -18.71
C ILE A 147 17.57 6.76 -17.34
N ALA A 148 16.30 6.82 -16.94
CA ALA A 148 15.83 6.15 -15.74
C ALA A 148 15.42 4.70 -16.05
N VAL A 149 15.98 3.75 -15.31
CA VAL A 149 15.58 2.35 -15.30
C VAL A 149 14.96 2.00 -13.95
N ARG A 150 13.98 1.11 -13.95
CA ARG A 150 13.20 0.74 -12.77
C ARG A 150 13.31 -0.75 -12.50
N GLY A 151 13.25 -1.14 -11.22
CA GLY A 151 13.20 -2.55 -10.86
C GLY A 151 12.84 -2.83 -9.41
N CYS A 152 13.11 -4.06 -9.02
CA CYS A 152 12.88 -4.61 -7.68
C CYS A 152 14.19 -4.79 -6.93
N GLY A 153 14.13 -4.63 -5.61
CA GLY A 153 15.23 -4.82 -4.69
C GLY A 153 15.97 -3.52 -4.37
N ARG A 154 17.17 -3.70 -3.84
CA ARG A 154 18.06 -2.61 -3.42
C ARG A 154 18.65 -1.89 -4.62
N CYS A 155 19.12 -0.67 -4.39
CA CYS A 155 19.81 0.10 -5.41
C CYS A 155 21.05 -0.61 -5.94
N PRO A 156 21.18 -0.78 -7.27
CA PRO A 156 22.35 -1.39 -7.89
C PRO A 156 23.56 -0.44 -7.97
N SER A 157 23.35 0.87 -7.86
CA SER A 157 24.40 1.89 -7.92
C SER A 157 24.13 3.06 -6.99
N GLN A 158 25.07 4.02 -6.93
CA GLN A 158 24.91 5.27 -6.19
C GLN A 158 23.90 6.23 -6.85
N ALA A 159 23.65 6.08 -8.16
CA ALA A 159 22.73 6.92 -8.92
C ALA A 159 21.29 6.44 -8.82
N CYS A 160 20.85 6.07 -7.62
CA CYS A 160 19.62 5.32 -7.44
C CYS A 160 18.82 5.75 -6.21
N LEU A 161 17.49 5.63 -6.33
CA LEU A 161 16.53 5.88 -5.27
C LEU A 161 15.68 4.64 -5.02
N THR A 162 15.38 4.38 -3.76
CA THR A 162 14.44 3.33 -3.37
C THR A 162 13.13 3.90 -2.82
N CYS A 163 12.08 3.08 -2.88
CA CYS A 163 10.80 3.32 -2.24
C CYS A 163 10.14 1.99 -1.86
N ASN A 164 9.30 2.00 -0.83
CA ASN A 164 8.84 0.76 -0.21
C ASN A 164 7.31 0.52 -0.28
N THR A 165 6.55 1.29 -1.06
CA THR A 165 5.11 1.05 -1.27
C THR A 165 4.82 0.38 -2.62
N ASN A 166 3.62 -0.16 -2.81
CA ASN A 166 3.23 -0.82 -4.05
C ASN A 166 3.28 0.15 -5.24
N MET A 167 4.00 -0.22 -6.30
CA MET A 167 4.20 0.54 -7.53
C MET A 167 4.74 1.96 -7.31
N CYS A 168 5.45 2.20 -6.21
CA CYS A 168 5.96 3.51 -5.84
C CYS A 168 6.96 4.09 -6.86
N ASN A 169 7.63 3.22 -7.62
CA ASN A 169 8.59 3.62 -8.65
C ASN A 169 7.94 3.96 -10.01
N LEU A 170 6.61 4.05 -10.09
CA LEU A 170 5.92 4.40 -11.33
C LEU A 170 6.04 5.88 -11.70
N ASN A 171 5.67 6.78 -10.78
CA ASN A 171 5.51 8.22 -11.02
C ASN A 171 6.58 9.06 -10.33
N TYR A 172 7.83 8.61 -10.34
CA TYR A 172 8.89 9.28 -9.61
C TYR A 172 9.57 10.37 -10.43
N ASP A 173 9.78 11.54 -9.82
CA ASP A 173 10.54 12.63 -10.41
C ASP A 173 12.03 12.46 -10.09
N PHE A 174 12.83 12.08 -11.08
CA PHE A 174 14.25 11.81 -10.94
C PHE A 174 15.12 13.07 -10.90
N ARG A 175 14.54 14.26 -11.06
CA ARG A 175 15.28 15.54 -11.07
C ARG A 175 15.85 15.92 -9.71
N THR A 176 15.59 15.14 -8.66
CA THR A 176 16.09 15.39 -7.30
C THR A 176 17.45 14.76 -7.00
N LEU A 177 18.19 14.25 -7.98
CA LEU A 177 19.52 13.67 -7.77
C LEU A 177 20.60 14.61 -8.30
N CYS A 178 21.56 14.97 -7.47
CA CYS A 178 22.69 15.81 -7.84
C CYS A 178 24.03 15.16 -7.48
N ILE A 179 25.08 15.54 -8.21
CA ILE A 179 26.46 15.18 -7.89
C ILE A 179 27.00 16.20 -6.87
N SER A 180 27.52 15.71 -5.75
CA SER A 180 28.20 16.47 -4.72
C SER A 180 29.61 15.94 -4.48
N LYS A 181 30.37 16.61 -3.59
CA LYS A 181 31.72 16.16 -3.20
C LYS A 181 31.74 14.75 -2.61
N ASN A 182 30.61 14.29 -2.09
CA ASN A 182 30.46 12.99 -1.44
C ASN A 182 29.84 11.93 -2.38
N GLY A 183 29.69 12.22 -3.67
CA GLY A 183 29.05 11.34 -4.65
C GLY A 183 27.66 11.82 -5.04
N ILE A 184 26.71 10.91 -5.22
CA ILE A 184 25.34 11.27 -5.61
C ILE A 184 24.49 11.46 -4.37
N GLU A 185 23.78 12.59 -4.30
CA GLU A 185 22.88 12.93 -3.19
C GLU A 185 21.47 13.26 -3.68
N LYS A 186 20.51 13.03 -2.78
CA LYS A 186 19.11 13.40 -3.00
C LYS A 186 18.85 14.82 -2.50
N CYS A 187 18.49 15.71 -3.42
CA CYS A 187 18.15 17.09 -3.16
C CYS A 187 16.64 17.26 -2.90
N LYS A 188 16.27 18.31 -2.16
CA LYS A 188 14.87 18.73 -2.01
C LYS A 188 14.37 19.46 -3.25
N GLU A 189 15.27 20.19 -3.91
CA GLU A 189 15.01 20.93 -5.14
C GLU A 189 15.43 20.13 -6.36
N THR A 190 14.88 20.48 -7.52
CA THR A 190 15.14 19.79 -8.80
C THR A 190 16.32 20.37 -9.57
N SER A 191 16.92 21.45 -9.06
CA SER A 191 18.08 22.11 -9.66
C SER A 191 19.37 21.72 -8.96
N CYS A 192 20.32 21.20 -9.74
CA CYS A 192 21.71 21.03 -9.31
C CYS A 192 22.52 22.27 -9.71
N TYR A 193 23.52 22.62 -8.89
CA TYR A 193 24.46 23.70 -9.22
C TYR A 193 25.90 23.21 -9.11
N ILE A 194 26.79 23.89 -9.84
CA ILE A 194 28.23 23.77 -9.64
C ILE A 194 28.78 25.19 -9.47
N ALA A 195 29.64 25.39 -8.47
CA ALA A 195 30.25 26.68 -8.21
C ALA A 195 31.77 26.54 -8.18
N SER A 196 32.46 27.45 -8.85
CA SER A 196 33.91 27.65 -8.65
C SER A 196 34.09 28.58 -7.47
N VAL A 197 34.93 28.19 -6.50
CA VAL A 197 35.20 28.97 -5.29
C VAL A 197 36.70 29.21 -5.21
N ASP A 198 37.11 30.48 -5.11
CA ASP A 198 38.52 30.84 -4.98
C ASP A 198 38.98 30.72 -3.52
N GLU A 199 40.29 30.70 -3.26
CA GLU A 199 40.90 30.50 -1.92
C GLU A 199 40.44 31.53 -0.86
N GLY A 200 39.86 32.66 -1.28
CA GLY A 200 39.28 33.69 -0.41
C GLY A 200 37.78 33.56 -0.13
N GLY A 201 37.12 32.47 -0.56
CA GLY A 201 35.69 32.23 -0.31
C GLY A 201 34.72 33.00 -1.22
N LYS A 202 35.21 33.77 -2.19
CA LYS A 202 34.40 34.39 -3.25
C LYS A 202 34.13 33.34 -4.33
N GLY A 203 32.88 33.22 -4.76
CA GLY A 203 32.46 32.12 -5.65
C GLY A 203 31.54 32.56 -6.77
N LYS A 204 31.68 31.92 -7.94
CA LYS A 204 30.74 32.07 -9.06
C LYS A 204 29.92 30.80 -9.21
N ILE A 205 28.59 30.92 -9.08
CA ILE A 205 27.66 29.81 -9.35
C ILE A 205 27.43 29.74 -10.86
N GLN A 206 27.64 28.55 -11.43
CA GLN A 206 27.24 28.23 -12.80
C GLN A 206 26.04 27.28 -12.76
N ASN A 207 24.95 27.69 -13.41
CA ASN A 207 23.74 26.88 -13.55
C ASN A 207 23.76 26.15 -14.89
N PHE A 208 23.71 24.83 -14.85
CA PHE A 208 23.59 23.98 -16.02
C PHE A 208 22.18 23.38 -16.08
N THR A 209 21.60 23.32 -17.26
CA THR A 209 20.37 22.54 -17.50
C THR A 209 20.69 21.04 -17.57
N SER A 210 19.66 20.19 -17.49
CA SER A 210 19.73 18.73 -17.64
C SER A 210 20.44 18.24 -18.91
N ASP A 211 20.61 19.12 -19.90
CA ASP A 211 21.28 18.87 -21.18
C ASP A 211 22.73 19.43 -21.24
N ASN A 212 23.34 19.77 -20.09
CA ASN A 212 24.65 20.43 -20.00
C ASN A 212 24.77 21.76 -20.78
N ARG A 213 23.65 22.40 -21.14
CA ARG A 213 23.65 23.74 -21.71
C ARG A 213 23.75 24.77 -20.58
N ASN A 214 24.78 25.60 -20.64
CA ASN A 214 25.03 26.68 -19.70
C ASN A 214 23.95 27.75 -19.88
N VAL A 215 23.15 27.98 -18.82
CA VAL A 215 22.09 28.99 -18.84
C VAL A 215 22.65 30.18 -18.08
N GLY A 216 23.31 31.08 -18.81
CA GLY A 216 24.24 32.10 -18.30
C GLY A 216 23.65 33.15 -17.36
N ASN A 217 23.20 32.75 -16.18
CA ASN A 217 22.85 33.65 -15.08
C ASN A 217 23.91 33.51 -13.99
N THR A 218 25.01 34.24 -14.16
CA THR A 218 26.03 34.45 -13.12
C THR A 218 25.50 35.40 -12.05
N LYS A 219 25.38 34.92 -10.81
CA LYS A 219 25.34 35.78 -9.63
C LYS A 219 26.68 35.68 -8.92
N GLU A 220 27.31 36.83 -8.67
CA GLU A 220 28.53 36.96 -7.87
C GLU A 220 28.17 37.09 -6.39
N TYR A 221 28.91 36.39 -5.53
CA TYR A 221 28.84 36.46 -4.07
C TYR A 221 30.25 36.59 -3.48
#